data_AF-D4H0I5-F1
#
_entry.id   AF-D4H0I5-F1
#
_cell.length_a   1.000
_cell.length_b   1.000
_cell.length_c   1.000
_cell.angle_alpha   90.00
_cell.angle_beta   90.00
_cell.angle_gamma   90.00
#
_symmetry.space_group_name_H-M   'P 1'
#
loop_
_entity.id
_entity.type
_entity.pdbx_description
1 polymer ?
#
loop_
_entity_poly.entity_id
_entity_poly.type
_entity_poly.pdbx_seq_one_letter_code
_entity_poly.pdbx_strand_id
1 'polypeptide(L)'
;MKSSLLSEIQTIIQQEMIKIEFQPIVSLKLKKAVGVEALSRGIHPVTNEIIPPVKLFENAAKCGMTLELDRLCRRSAMREFVKFKNSDEMVLFLNFDPAVLDINTTLHEKSWTVKYADDAGLDYNNIAVEITESQIENNYKLEQITEKYSSIGMFVVLDDFGALHSNLNRLVISRPDIIKIDKQLINNVSESYYQQSIIKSIIDLAKKIGSLTLAEGVETKQDVLKCHELGADLFQGFYFARPQGIEDMESIEFGPVMDMISYEIKEYMSANIEIKKSQHAKFENIFDKILAFLTKCNECCFEKRLEESVRMNDDIECIYVLDKDGIQIGDTVCRLDLQFADNNLFHPSKAGTDHSLKEYFYYISSLNLTSYYTDPYISLATGILCRTMAKKFECDGKLHVLCIDFIDKKSCQIF
;
A
#
# COMPACT_ATOMS: atom_id res chain seq x y z
N MET A 1 -5.63 17.51 42.33
CA MET A 1 -5.08 16.85 41.12
C MET A 1 -5.51 17.55 39.82
N LYS A 2 -6.80 17.68 39.50
CA LYS A 2 -7.25 18.31 38.24
C LYS A 2 -6.83 19.78 38.06
N SER A 3 -6.78 20.58 39.14
CA SER A 3 -6.30 21.97 39.09
C SER A 3 -4.79 22.09 38.83
N SER A 4 -3.99 21.14 39.33
CA SER A 4 -2.53 21.11 39.11
C SER A 4 -2.20 20.80 37.65
N LEU A 5 -2.91 19.82 37.07
CA LEU A 5 -2.73 19.43 35.66
C LEU A 5 -3.16 20.55 34.70
N LEU A 6 -4.27 21.23 35.00
CA LEU A 6 -4.70 22.39 34.20
C LEU A 6 -3.65 23.50 34.23
N SER A 7 -3.13 23.84 35.41
CA SER A 7 -2.06 24.84 35.55
C SER A 7 -0.80 24.44 34.79
N GLU A 8 -0.45 23.15 34.76
CA GLU A 8 0.68 22.62 34.01
C GLU A 8 0.50 22.84 32.50
N ILE A 9 -0.62 22.40 31.92
CA ILE A 9 -0.92 22.56 30.49
C ILE A 9 -1.03 24.04 30.11
N GLN A 10 -1.67 24.87 30.94
CA GLN A 10 -1.72 26.31 30.73
C GLN A 10 -0.32 26.93 30.67
N THR A 11 0.58 26.51 31.57
CA THR A 11 1.97 26.99 31.58
C THR A 11 2.69 26.57 30.32
N ILE A 12 2.56 25.30 29.91
CA ILE A 12 3.16 24.80 28.65
C ILE A 12 2.71 25.65 27.46
N ILE A 13 1.41 25.96 27.38
CA ILE A 13 0.85 26.73 26.27
C ILE A 13 1.30 28.20 26.31
N GLN A 14 1.19 28.85 27.47
CA GLN A 14 1.48 30.27 27.62
C GLN A 14 2.98 30.59 27.48
N GLN A 15 3.84 29.69 27.93
CA GLN A 15 5.29 29.85 27.87
C GLN A 15 5.91 29.16 26.64
N GLU A 16 5.09 28.64 25.72
CA GLU A 16 5.52 27.91 24.52
C GLU A 16 6.53 26.79 24.82
N MET A 17 6.32 26.03 25.90
CA MET A 17 7.24 24.97 26.34
C MET A 17 7.07 23.68 25.52
N ILE A 18 7.27 23.80 24.21
CA ILE A 18 7.20 22.73 23.23
C ILE A 18 8.49 22.70 22.44
N LYS A 19 9.09 21.51 22.34
CA LYS A 19 10.18 21.22 21.40
C LYS A 19 9.60 20.60 20.14
N ILE A 20 10.05 21.09 18.98
CA ILE A 20 9.73 20.50 17.68
C ILE A 20 10.92 19.64 17.25
N GLU A 21 10.62 18.39 16.90
CA GLU A 21 11.53 17.47 16.23
C GLU A 21 11.00 17.23 14.82
N PHE A 22 11.89 16.96 13.87
CA PHE A 22 11.54 16.69 12.49
C PHE A 22 11.99 15.30 12.12
N GLN A 23 11.18 14.58 11.36
CA GLN A 23 11.56 13.30 10.76
C GLN A 23 11.49 13.40 9.24
N PRO A 24 12.53 12.95 8.50
CA PRO A 24 12.55 13.11 7.05
C PRO A 24 11.61 12.13 6.37
N ILE A 25 10.96 12.65 5.33
CA ILE A 25 10.24 11.87 4.33
C ILE A 25 11.07 11.89 3.05
N VAL A 26 11.40 10.72 2.54
CA VAL A 26 12.35 10.57 1.43
C VAL A 26 11.70 9.97 0.20
N SER A 27 12.20 10.38 -0.96
CA SER A 27 11.88 9.74 -2.23
C SER A 27 13.12 9.03 -2.77
N LEU A 28 13.03 7.70 -2.90
CA LEU A 28 14.10 6.89 -3.49
C LEU A 28 14.30 7.19 -4.98
N LYS A 29 13.22 7.59 -5.68
CA LYS A 29 13.26 7.99 -7.08
C LYS A 29 14.01 9.31 -7.28
N LEU A 30 13.75 10.29 -6.41
CA LEU A 30 14.42 11.60 -6.45
C LEU A 30 15.77 11.59 -5.71
N LYS A 31 16.08 10.52 -4.98
CA LYS A 31 17.30 10.36 -4.16
C LYS A 31 17.52 11.49 -3.15
N LYS A 32 16.45 12.02 -2.57
CA LYS A 32 16.52 13.09 -1.57
C LYS A 32 15.38 13.02 -0.56
N ALA A 33 15.57 13.71 0.57
CA ALA A 33 14.45 14.12 1.40
C ALA A 33 13.58 15.12 0.63
N VAL A 34 12.27 14.88 0.60
CA VAL A 34 11.29 15.73 -0.08
C VAL A 34 10.43 16.51 0.91
N GLY A 35 10.49 16.16 2.18
CA GLY A 35 9.75 16.80 3.24
C GLY A 35 10.17 16.32 4.61
N VAL A 36 9.54 16.89 5.63
CA VAL A 36 9.72 16.51 7.03
C VAL A 36 8.38 16.51 7.74
N GLU A 37 8.14 15.52 8.59
CA GLU A 37 7.05 15.55 9.56
C GLU A 37 7.49 16.27 10.82
N ALA A 38 6.69 17.25 11.27
CA ALA A 38 6.92 17.93 12.54
C ALA A 38 6.25 17.21 13.69
N LEU A 39 7.06 16.84 14.68
CA LEU A 39 6.67 16.05 15.84
C LEU A 39 6.89 16.88 17.11
N SER A 40 5.79 17.26 17.76
CA SER A 40 5.85 18.04 18.99
C SER A 40 6.16 17.18 20.23
N ARG A 41 6.92 17.77 21.15
CA ARG A 41 7.24 17.22 22.48
C ARG A 41 6.98 18.30 23.52
N GLY A 42 6.18 18.01 24.53
CA GLY A 42 5.99 18.95 25.64
C GLY A 42 7.22 18.99 26.52
N ILE A 43 7.48 20.11 27.17
CA ILE A 43 8.51 20.22 28.20
C ILE A 43 7.78 20.49 29.51
N HIS A 44 7.99 19.63 30.50
CA HIS A 44 7.34 19.76 31.79
C HIS A 44 7.81 21.05 32.50
N PRO A 45 6.91 21.97 32.92
CA PRO A 45 7.29 23.29 33.42
C PRO A 45 8.24 23.33 34.62
N VAL A 46 8.16 22.33 35.50
CA VAL A 46 9.00 22.25 36.72
C VAL A 46 10.26 21.41 36.52
N THR A 47 10.13 20.19 35.98
CA THR A 47 11.25 19.24 35.86
C THR A 47 12.08 19.41 34.59
N ASN A 48 11.60 20.16 33.60
CA ASN A 48 12.15 20.24 32.23
C ASN A 48 12.26 18.88 31.51
N GLU A 49 11.56 17.86 31.99
CA GLU A 49 11.51 16.55 31.33
C GLU A 49 10.65 16.61 30.07
N ILE A 50 11.02 15.80 29.06
CA ILE A 50 10.24 15.65 27.84
C ILE A 50 8.96 14.88 28.12
N ILE A 51 7.83 15.45 27.71
CA ILE A 51 6.51 14.83 27.73
C ILE A 51 6.23 14.27 26.32
N PRO A 52 6.03 12.94 26.19
CA PRO A 52 5.65 12.33 24.93
C PRO A 52 4.32 12.88 24.39
N PRO A 53 4.13 12.94 23.05
CA PRO A 53 2.96 13.57 22.44
C PRO A 53 1.64 12.95 22.90
N VAL A 54 1.53 11.62 22.94
CA VAL A 54 0.31 10.92 23.40
C VAL A 54 -0.11 11.40 24.80
N LYS A 55 0.83 11.41 25.75
CA LYS A 55 0.56 11.86 27.12
C LYS A 55 0.22 13.35 27.19
N LEU A 56 0.89 14.17 26.39
CA LEU A 56 0.65 15.62 26.33
C LEU A 56 -0.78 15.93 25.85
N PHE A 57 -1.22 15.31 24.76
CA PHE A 57 -2.56 15.49 24.20
C PHE A 57 -3.66 14.87 25.08
N GLU A 58 -3.42 13.71 25.70
CA GLU A 58 -4.34 13.16 26.71
C GLU A 58 -4.55 14.12 27.89
N ASN A 59 -3.47 14.74 28.37
CA ASN A 59 -3.54 15.69 29.46
C ASN A 59 -4.28 16.97 29.05
N ALA A 60 -4.03 17.49 27.84
CA ALA A 60 -4.76 18.63 27.30
C ALA A 60 -6.25 18.33 27.14
N ALA A 61 -6.62 17.13 26.65
CA ALA A 61 -8.00 16.70 26.51
C ALA A 61 -8.73 16.64 27.86
N LYS A 62 -8.10 16.09 28.91
CA LYS A 62 -8.64 16.08 30.29
C LYS A 62 -8.90 17.48 30.85
N CYS A 63 -8.21 18.49 30.31
CA CYS A 63 -8.30 19.89 30.68
C CYS A 63 -9.14 20.75 29.72
N GLY A 64 -9.62 20.20 28.60
CA GLY A 64 -10.34 20.95 27.58
C GLY A 64 -9.48 21.95 26.81
N MET A 65 -8.17 21.70 26.69
CA MET A 65 -7.19 22.60 26.07
C MET A 65 -6.53 22.04 24.80
N THR A 66 -7.13 21.00 24.20
CA THR A 66 -6.59 20.35 22.99
C THR A 66 -6.45 21.35 21.83
N LEU A 67 -7.43 22.25 21.67
CA LEU A 67 -7.46 23.26 20.63
C LEU A 67 -6.28 24.25 20.72
N GLU A 68 -6.04 24.78 21.92
CA GLU A 68 -4.95 25.71 22.19
C GLU A 68 -3.59 25.04 22.06
N LEU A 69 -3.48 23.78 22.49
CA LEU A 69 -2.26 22.99 22.34
C LEU A 69 -1.95 22.71 20.87
N ASP A 70 -2.92 22.21 20.09
CA ASP A 70 -2.77 21.95 18.65
C ASP A 70 -2.32 23.20 17.89
N ARG A 71 -2.96 24.35 18.17
CA ARG A 71 -2.58 25.65 17.60
C ARG A 71 -1.13 26.01 17.91
N LEU A 72 -0.69 25.82 19.16
CA LEU A 72 0.69 26.06 19.54
C LEU A 72 1.64 25.12 18.80
N CYS A 73 1.33 23.82 18.73
CA CYS A 73 2.14 22.83 18.03
C CYS A 73 2.35 23.20 16.55
N ARG A 74 1.27 23.51 15.83
CA ARG A 74 1.34 23.88 14.40
C ARG A 74 2.08 25.21 14.18
N ARG A 75 1.81 26.22 15.00
CA ARG A 75 2.52 27.51 14.92
C ARG A 75 4.02 27.33 15.17
N SER A 76 4.39 26.60 16.21
CA SER A 76 5.78 26.32 16.54
C SER A 76 6.46 25.49 15.45
N ALA A 77 5.79 24.48 14.89
CA ALA A 77 6.31 23.67 13.81
C ALA A 77 6.64 24.52 12.56
N MET A 78 5.72 25.37 12.12
CA MET A 78 5.95 26.28 10.99
C MET A 78 7.09 27.28 11.26
N ARG A 79 7.15 27.85 12.48
CA ARG A 79 8.21 28.78 12.89
C ARG A 79 9.60 28.13 12.95
N GLU A 80 9.67 26.86 13.35
CA GLU A 80 10.92 26.11 13.33
C GLU A 80 11.28 25.66 11.90
N PHE A 81 10.30 25.28 11.09
CA PHE A 81 10.53 24.78 9.73
C PHE A 81 11.13 25.84 8.79
N VAL A 82 10.71 27.10 8.88
CA VAL A 82 11.28 28.18 8.05
C VAL A 82 12.77 28.42 8.28
N LYS A 83 13.34 27.87 9.36
CA LYS A 83 14.78 27.97 9.63
C LYS A 83 15.62 26.99 8.80
N PHE A 84 15.00 25.99 8.15
CA PHE A 84 15.73 25.08 7.25
C PHE A 84 16.24 25.86 6.04
N LYS A 85 17.52 25.67 5.68
CA LYS A 85 18.15 26.32 4.52
C LYS A 85 17.43 26.08 3.20
N ASN A 86 16.79 24.93 3.06
CA ASN A 86 16.09 24.48 1.86
C ASN A 86 14.60 24.25 2.12
N SER A 87 14.00 24.99 3.06
CA SER A 87 12.57 24.91 3.38
C SER A 87 11.68 25.10 2.15
N ASP A 88 12.06 25.99 1.22
CA ASP A 88 11.34 26.23 -0.05
C ASP A 88 11.32 25.01 -0.99
N GLU A 89 12.21 24.02 -0.79
CA GLU A 89 12.26 22.78 -1.58
C GLU A 89 11.69 21.56 -0.85
N MET A 90 11.17 21.75 0.36
CA MET A 90 10.66 20.68 1.21
C MET A 90 9.19 20.91 1.57
N VAL A 91 8.46 19.82 1.76
CA VAL A 91 7.09 19.86 2.28
C VAL A 91 7.11 19.60 3.79
N LEU A 92 6.47 20.50 4.55
CA LEU A 92 6.22 20.35 5.98
C LEU A 92 4.92 19.58 6.21
N PHE A 93 5.03 18.39 6.78
CA PHE A 93 3.89 17.57 7.17
C PHE A 93 3.47 17.91 8.61
N LEU A 94 2.21 18.28 8.77
CA LEU A 94 1.61 18.72 10.02
C LEU A 94 0.42 17.86 10.38
N ASN A 95 0.54 17.17 11.52
CA ASN A 95 -0.59 16.55 12.19
C ASN A 95 -1.69 17.58 12.45
N PHE A 96 -2.92 17.22 12.10
CA PHE A 96 -4.09 18.08 12.26
C PHE A 96 -5.18 17.33 13.01
N ASP A 97 -5.47 17.77 14.23
CA ASP A 97 -6.61 17.24 14.98
C ASP A 97 -7.93 17.78 14.38
N PRO A 98 -8.83 16.93 13.88
CA PRO A 98 -10.05 17.41 13.27
C PRO A 98 -11.11 17.91 14.27
N ALA A 99 -11.00 17.56 15.55
CA ALA A 99 -11.84 18.11 16.62
C ALA A 99 -11.55 19.61 16.85
N VAL A 100 -10.43 20.11 16.32
CA VAL A 100 -9.93 21.49 16.47
C VAL A 100 -10.47 22.41 15.37
N LEU A 101 -11.27 21.90 14.42
CA LEU A 101 -11.95 22.77 13.46
C LEU A 101 -12.93 23.71 14.14
N ASP A 102 -12.64 25.00 14.00
CA ASP A 102 -13.57 26.10 14.22
C ASP A 102 -14.70 25.98 13.18
N ILE A 103 -15.71 25.16 13.49
CA ILE A 103 -16.98 25.04 12.75
C ILE A 103 -17.67 26.39 12.56
N ASN A 104 -17.30 27.40 13.36
CA ASN A 104 -17.84 28.75 13.27
C ASN A 104 -17.05 29.68 12.34
N THR A 105 -15.87 29.27 11.83
CA THR A 105 -15.18 30.04 10.79
C THR A 105 -15.76 29.64 9.44
N THR A 106 -16.41 30.58 8.76
CA THR A 106 -16.88 30.36 7.39
C THR A 106 -15.71 29.94 6.48
N LEU A 107 -15.99 29.35 5.32
CA LEU A 107 -14.99 29.07 4.27
C LEU A 107 -14.13 30.31 3.93
N HIS A 108 -14.64 31.52 4.21
CA HIS A 108 -14.00 32.81 3.90
C HIS A 108 -13.10 33.38 5.01
N GLU A 109 -13.14 32.84 6.23
CA GLU A 109 -12.20 33.25 7.28
C GLU A 109 -10.92 32.40 7.22
N LYS A 110 -9.77 33.09 7.22
CA LYS A 110 -8.46 32.43 7.25
C LYS A 110 -8.41 31.52 8.48
N SER A 111 -8.25 30.22 8.25
CA SER A 111 -8.04 29.29 9.36
C SER A 111 -6.77 29.67 10.11
N TRP A 112 -6.65 29.27 11.37
CA TRP A 112 -5.42 29.48 12.13
C TRP A 112 -4.19 28.92 11.42
N THR A 113 -4.33 27.80 10.69
CA THR A 113 -3.27 27.22 9.86
C THR A 113 -2.79 28.19 8.79
N VAL A 114 -3.72 28.81 8.05
CA VAL A 114 -3.39 29.78 6.99
C VAL A 114 -2.71 31.00 7.60
N LYS A 115 -3.23 31.50 8.73
CA LYS A 115 -2.61 32.61 9.44
C LYS A 115 -1.18 32.29 9.87
N TYR A 116 -0.92 31.11 10.42
CA TYR A 116 0.42 30.72 10.86
C TYR A 116 1.38 30.54 9.69
N ALA A 117 0.90 30.03 8.55
CA ALA A 117 1.69 29.95 7.31
C ALA A 117 2.04 31.35 6.80
N ASP A 118 1.07 32.27 6.77
CA ASP A 118 1.28 33.67 6.38
C ASP A 118 2.29 34.38 7.30
N ASP A 119 2.12 34.24 8.62
CA ASP A 119 3.00 34.85 9.64
C ASP A 119 4.44 34.31 9.52
N ALA A 120 4.61 33.06 9.09
CA ALA A 120 5.90 32.43 8.84
C ALA A 120 6.47 32.73 7.44
N GLY A 121 5.66 33.25 6.51
CA GLY A 121 6.06 33.47 5.11
C GLY A 121 6.21 32.18 4.30
N LEU A 122 5.49 31.11 4.66
CA LEU A 122 5.54 29.83 3.96
C LEU A 122 4.64 29.83 2.72
N ASP A 123 5.14 29.29 1.61
CA ASP A 123 4.29 28.92 0.48
C ASP A 123 3.37 27.75 0.90
N TYR A 124 2.09 27.85 0.57
CA TYR A 124 1.10 26.83 0.89
C TYR A 124 1.42 25.49 0.22
N ASN A 125 2.07 25.51 -0.95
CA ASN A 125 2.51 24.30 -1.65
C ASN A 125 3.63 23.55 -0.92
N ASN A 126 4.22 24.16 0.12
CA ASN A 126 5.22 23.55 0.99
C ASN A 126 4.60 23.00 2.29
N ILE A 127 3.27 22.92 2.38
CA ILE A 127 2.58 22.44 3.59
C ILE A 127 1.67 21.26 3.23
N ALA A 128 1.79 20.20 4.02
CA ALA A 128 0.93 19.03 3.99
C ALA A 128 0.18 18.89 5.32
N VAL A 129 -1.14 18.81 5.26
CA VAL A 129 -2.01 18.66 6.42
C VAL A 129 -2.39 17.19 6.56
N GLU A 130 -1.94 16.56 7.63
CA GLU A 130 -2.22 15.15 7.93
C GLU A 130 -3.51 15.02 8.73
N ILE A 131 -4.45 14.26 8.18
CA ILE A 131 -5.77 14.05 8.74
C ILE A 131 -5.94 12.56 9.04
N THR A 132 -6.06 12.23 10.32
CA THR A 132 -6.48 10.90 10.75
C THR A 132 -7.99 10.78 10.55
N GLU A 133 -8.43 10.11 9.49
CA GLU A 133 -9.85 10.07 9.15
C GLU A 133 -10.72 9.57 10.29
N SER A 134 -10.30 8.50 10.98
CA SER A 134 -11.06 7.82 12.03
C SER A 134 -11.51 8.74 13.16
N GLN A 135 -10.85 9.89 13.35
CA GLN A 135 -11.18 10.89 14.35
C GLN A 135 -12.33 11.84 13.91
N ILE A 136 -12.66 11.88 12.62
CA ILE A 136 -13.77 12.66 12.08
C ILE A 136 -14.98 11.75 11.90
N GLU A 137 -16.02 11.90 12.71
CA GLU A 137 -17.23 11.09 12.56
C GLU A 137 -18.08 11.47 11.34
N ASN A 138 -18.05 12.75 10.94
CA ASN A 138 -18.93 13.28 9.90
C ASN A 138 -18.20 13.42 8.56
N ASN A 139 -18.64 12.64 7.57
CA ASN A 139 -18.13 12.67 6.20
C ASN A 139 -18.19 14.05 5.54
N TYR A 140 -19.25 14.81 5.74
CA TYR A 140 -19.38 16.17 5.21
C TYR A 140 -18.33 17.12 5.82
N LYS A 141 -18.01 16.94 7.11
CA LYS A 141 -16.92 17.70 7.72
C LYS A 141 -15.58 17.33 7.08
N LEU A 142 -15.29 16.04 6.89
CA LEU A 142 -14.07 15.60 6.22
C LEU A 142 -13.92 16.27 4.84
N GLU A 143 -14.96 16.21 4.01
CA GLU A 143 -14.98 16.83 2.68
C GLU A 143 -14.69 18.34 2.74
N GLN A 144 -15.35 19.08 3.63
CA GLN A 144 -15.13 20.52 3.76
C GLN A 144 -13.70 20.88 4.17
N ILE A 145 -13.08 20.07 5.03
CA ILE A 145 -11.72 20.30 5.50
C ILE A 145 -10.73 20.09 4.36
N THR A 146 -10.87 18.97 3.66
CA THR A 146 -9.96 18.63 2.57
C THR A 146 -10.14 19.57 1.40
N GLU A 147 -11.37 19.95 1.04
CA GLU A 147 -11.65 20.95 0.01
C GLU A 147 -11.07 22.33 0.40
N LYS A 148 -11.20 22.75 1.67
CA LYS A 148 -10.64 24.02 2.14
C LYS A 148 -9.12 24.07 1.98
N TYR A 149 -8.39 23.03 2.39
CA TYR A 149 -6.93 23.06 2.33
C TYR A 149 -6.38 22.83 0.91
N SER A 150 -6.98 21.89 0.17
CA SER A 150 -6.59 21.64 -1.22
C SER A 150 -6.84 22.86 -2.12
N SER A 151 -7.97 23.58 -1.96
CA SER A 151 -8.25 24.79 -2.76
C SER A 151 -7.31 25.96 -2.50
N ILE A 152 -6.59 25.96 -1.37
CA ILE A 152 -5.56 26.94 -1.00
C ILE A 152 -4.20 26.56 -1.58
N GLY A 153 -4.00 25.30 -1.97
CA GLY A 153 -2.75 24.75 -2.49
C GLY A 153 -1.94 23.94 -1.47
N MET A 154 -2.49 23.67 -0.28
CA MET A 154 -1.86 22.75 0.68
C MET A 154 -2.16 21.31 0.29
N PHE A 155 -1.20 20.41 0.50
CA PHE A 155 -1.42 18.98 0.32
C PHE A 155 -2.31 18.43 1.44
N VAL A 156 -3.23 17.54 1.08
CA VAL A 156 -4.04 16.77 2.00
C VAL A 156 -3.45 15.37 2.11
N VAL A 157 -3.11 14.97 3.34
CA VAL A 157 -2.56 13.64 3.64
C VAL A 157 -3.57 12.87 4.46
N LEU A 158 -3.93 11.68 4.02
CA LEU A 158 -4.72 10.75 4.83
C LEU A 158 -3.77 9.91 5.67
N ASP A 159 -3.88 10.03 6.99
CA ASP A 159 -3.00 9.39 7.95
C ASP A 159 -3.52 8.03 8.45
N ASP A 160 -2.61 7.15 8.89
CA ASP A 160 -2.89 5.81 9.41
C ASP A 160 -3.78 4.92 8.51
N PHE A 161 -3.67 5.07 7.18
CA PHE A 161 -4.50 4.29 6.27
C PHE A 161 -4.08 2.82 6.24
N GLY A 162 -5.07 1.93 6.43
CA GLY A 162 -4.90 0.50 6.57
C GLY A 162 -4.94 -0.03 8.02
N ALA A 163 -5.03 0.85 9.03
CA ALA A 163 -5.30 0.46 10.41
C ALA A 163 -6.77 -0.01 10.62
N LEU A 164 -7.10 -0.49 11.82
CA LEU A 164 -8.37 -1.13 12.25
C LEU A 164 -9.69 -0.41 11.86
N HIS A 165 -9.63 0.85 11.41
CA HIS A 165 -10.80 1.69 11.14
C HIS A 165 -10.83 2.34 9.74
N SER A 166 -10.00 1.86 8.81
CA SER A 166 -9.88 2.49 7.47
C SER A 166 -11.11 2.27 6.62
N ASN A 167 -11.68 3.34 6.06
CA ASN A 167 -12.91 3.29 5.28
C ASN A 167 -12.68 3.79 3.85
N LEU A 168 -12.76 2.87 2.87
CA LEU A 168 -12.60 3.21 1.44
C LEU A 168 -13.54 4.33 0.96
N ASN A 169 -14.74 4.45 1.53
CA ASN A 169 -15.66 5.53 1.17
C ASN A 169 -15.07 6.90 1.51
N ARG A 170 -14.28 6.98 2.57
CA ARG A 170 -13.70 8.23 3.02
C ARG A 170 -12.55 8.68 2.13
N LEU A 171 -11.80 7.78 1.51
CA LEU A 171 -10.85 8.12 0.45
C LEU A 171 -11.54 8.86 -0.72
N VAL A 172 -12.73 8.40 -1.10
CA VAL A 172 -13.51 9.03 -2.19
C VAL A 172 -13.92 10.45 -1.83
N ILE A 173 -14.22 10.68 -0.55
CA ILE A 173 -14.70 11.95 -0.01
C ILE A 173 -13.52 12.91 0.22
N SER A 174 -12.43 12.44 0.82
CA SER A 174 -11.26 13.27 1.15
C SER A 174 -10.42 13.65 -0.06
N ARG A 175 -10.36 12.77 -1.08
CA ARG A 175 -9.52 12.94 -2.29
C ARG A 175 -8.09 13.38 -1.95
N PRO A 176 -7.36 12.61 -1.13
CA PRO A 176 -6.07 13.04 -0.61
C PRO A 176 -5.01 13.07 -1.70
N ASP A 177 -4.04 13.97 -1.57
CA ASP A 177 -2.84 14.00 -2.42
C ASP A 177 -1.87 12.88 -2.04
N ILE A 178 -1.84 12.52 -0.75
CA ILE A 178 -0.94 11.50 -0.20
C ILE A 178 -1.70 10.57 0.75
N ILE A 179 -1.46 9.28 0.64
CA ILE A 179 -1.95 8.26 1.57
C ILE A 179 -0.76 7.72 2.37
N LYS A 180 -0.75 7.95 3.67
CA LYS A 180 0.21 7.33 4.61
C LYS A 180 -0.29 5.94 4.96
N ILE A 181 0.51 4.93 4.64
CA ILE A 181 0.24 3.54 4.96
C ILE A 181 0.75 3.30 6.38
N ASP A 182 -0.16 2.93 7.28
CA ASP A 182 0.13 2.75 8.70
C ASP A 182 1.29 1.77 8.93
N LYS A 183 2.13 2.10 9.91
CA LYS A 183 3.31 1.31 10.26
C LYS A 183 3.00 -0.13 10.69
N GLN A 184 1.81 -0.42 11.23
CA GLN A 184 1.47 -1.80 11.62
C GLN A 184 1.29 -2.70 10.40
N LEU A 185 0.92 -2.14 9.24
CA LEU A 185 0.93 -2.87 7.98
C LEU A 185 2.35 -3.03 7.43
N ILE A 186 3.19 -2.00 7.56
CA ILE A 186 4.56 -1.99 7.03
C ILE A 186 5.52 -2.87 7.83
N ASN A 187 5.34 -2.96 9.15
CA ASN A 187 6.20 -3.76 10.02
C ASN A 187 6.24 -5.23 9.57
N ASN A 188 7.45 -5.74 9.35
CA ASN A 188 7.72 -7.10 8.87
C ASN A 188 7.03 -7.45 7.54
N VAL A 189 6.72 -6.45 6.70
CA VAL A 189 6.07 -6.68 5.39
C VAL A 189 6.85 -7.66 4.52
N SER A 190 8.17 -7.75 4.68
CA SER A 190 9.01 -8.70 3.93
C SER A 190 8.69 -10.17 4.21
N GLU A 191 8.05 -10.48 5.34
CA GLU A 191 7.80 -11.84 5.83
C GLU A 191 6.38 -12.36 5.53
N SER A 192 5.42 -11.48 5.20
CA SER A 192 4.01 -11.87 5.02
C SER A 192 3.49 -11.55 3.62
N TYR A 193 3.19 -12.59 2.85
CA TYR A 193 2.55 -12.44 1.53
C TYR A 193 1.18 -11.76 1.62
N TYR A 194 0.42 -12.04 2.68
CA TYR A 194 -0.89 -11.46 2.89
C TYR A 194 -0.79 -9.94 3.12
N GLN A 195 0.12 -9.49 3.99
CA GLN A 195 0.39 -8.05 4.19
C GLN A 195 0.86 -7.39 2.89
N GLN A 196 1.78 -8.03 2.14
CA GLN A 196 2.25 -7.53 0.85
C GLN A 196 1.10 -7.32 -0.15
N SER A 197 0.14 -8.25 -0.19
CA SER A 197 -1.02 -8.19 -1.10
C SER A 197 -1.97 -7.04 -0.73
N ILE A 198 -2.20 -6.82 0.56
CA ILE A 198 -3.00 -5.68 1.05
C ILE A 198 -2.33 -4.35 0.69
N ILE A 199 -1.04 -4.20 1.04
CA ILE A 199 -0.28 -2.98 0.76
C ILE A 199 -0.24 -2.71 -0.74
N LYS A 200 -0.04 -3.75 -1.56
CA LYS A 200 -0.08 -3.63 -3.02
C LYS A 200 -1.42 -3.09 -3.52
N SER A 201 -2.52 -3.61 -2.96
CA SER A 201 -3.87 -3.16 -3.31
C SER A 201 -4.11 -1.69 -2.95
N ILE A 202 -3.61 -1.25 -1.79
CA ILE A 202 -3.66 0.16 -1.37
C ILE A 202 -2.86 1.04 -2.34
N ILE A 203 -1.63 0.65 -2.68
CA ILE A 203 -0.76 1.37 -3.62
C ILE A 203 -1.42 1.46 -5.00
N ASP A 204 -2.00 0.38 -5.51
CA ASP A 204 -2.65 0.37 -6.82
C ASP A 204 -3.94 1.20 -6.83
N LEU A 205 -4.68 1.22 -5.72
CA LEU A 205 -5.81 2.13 -5.54
C LEU A 205 -5.36 3.59 -5.57
N ALA A 206 -4.35 3.94 -4.76
CA ALA A 206 -3.79 5.29 -4.68
C ALA A 206 -3.37 5.80 -6.07
N LYS A 207 -2.64 4.97 -6.82
CA LYS A 207 -2.24 5.29 -8.20
C LYS A 207 -3.41 5.54 -9.13
N LYS A 208 -4.49 4.77 -9.02
CA LYS A 208 -5.70 4.94 -9.86
C LYS A 208 -6.47 6.22 -9.53
N ILE A 209 -6.43 6.68 -8.29
CA ILE A 209 -7.11 7.90 -7.85
C ILE A 209 -6.22 9.15 -7.92
N GLY A 210 -4.94 8.99 -8.27
CA GLY A 210 -3.99 10.09 -8.44
C GLY A 210 -3.27 10.53 -7.16
N SER A 211 -3.26 9.70 -6.11
CA SER A 211 -2.57 9.96 -4.84
C SER A 211 -1.18 9.31 -4.82
N LEU A 212 -0.22 9.95 -4.15
CA LEU A 212 1.05 9.33 -3.76
C LEU A 212 0.86 8.45 -2.53
N THR A 213 1.76 7.48 -2.36
CA THR A 213 1.81 6.64 -1.15
C THR A 213 3.07 6.90 -0.33
N LEU A 214 2.89 7.03 0.98
CA LEU A 214 3.96 7.15 1.96
C LEU A 214 3.98 5.90 2.85
N ALA A 215 5.02 5.08 2.73
CA ALA A 215 5.24 3.94 3.62
C ALA A 215 5.85 4.43 4.95
N GLU A 216 5.05 4.43 6.01
CA GLU A 216 5.47 4.84 7.35
C GLU A 216 6.05 3.66 8.14
N GLY A 217 7.04 3.93 8.99
CA GLY A 217 7.60 2.94 9.91
C GLY A 217 8.52 1.94 9.24
N VAL A 218 9.20 2.32 8.15
CA VAL A 218 10.25 1.47 7.57
C VAL A 218 11.49 1.46 8.46
N GLU A 219 11.72 0.35 9.16
CA GLU A 219 12.82 0.22 10.13
C GLU A 219 13.99 -0.61 9.58
N THR A 220 13.71 -1.55 8.67
CA THR A 220 14.75 -2.42 8.09
C THR A 220 14.97 -2.15 6.60
N LYS A 221 16.16 -2.53 6.11
CA LYS A 221 16.46 -2.52 4.67
C LYS A 221 15.41 -3.35 3.90
N GLN A 222 15.01 -4.49 4.45
CA GLN A 222 14.07 -5.42 3.84
C GLN A 222 12.68 -4.79 3.69
N ASP A 223 12.21 -4.01 4.66
CA ASP A 223 10.94 -3.29 4.55
C ASP A 223 10.99 -2.24 3.43
N VAL A 224 12.10 -1.49 3.33
CA VAL A 224 12.30 -0.51 2.25
C VAL A 224 12.31 -1.19 0.88
N LEU A 225 13.10 -2.27 0.71
CA LEU A 225 13.17 -3.03 -0.53
C LEU A 225 11.79 -3.58 -0.94
N LYS A 226 11.05 -4.13 0.03
CA LYS A 226 9.73 -4.69 -0.23
C LYS A 226 8.72 -3.61 -0.58
N CYS A 227 8.63 -2.53 0.19
CA CYS A 227 7.71 -1.42 -0.09
C CYS A 227 8.02 -0.78 -1.45
N HIS A 228 9.30 -0.67 -1.83
CA HIS A 228 9.72 -0.24 -3.15
C HIS A 228 9.27 -1.21 -4.26
N GLU A 229 9.41 -2.53 -4.08
CA GLU A 229 8.90 -3.54 -5.03
C GLU A 229 7.39 -3.42 -5.23
N LEU A 230 6.62 -3.21 -4.16
CA LEU A 230 5.17 -3.04 -4.22
C LEU A 230 4.79 -1.72 -4.92
N GLY A 231 5.71 -0.75 -4.90
CA GLY A 231 5.65 0.48 -5.67
C GLY A 231 5.25 1.70 -4.86
N ALA A 232 5.62 1.75 -3.57
CA ALA A 232 5.46 2.94 -2.72
C ALA A 232 6.28 4.13 -3.25
N ASP A 233 5.75 5.34 -3.12
CA ASP A 233 6.34 6.55 -3.71
C ASP A 233 7.30 7.26 -2.75
N LEU A 234 6.90 7.36 -1.49
CA LEU A 234 7.59 8.04 -0.39
C LEU A 234 7.82 7.09 0.79
N PHE A 235 8.84 7.37 1.59
CA PHE A 235 9.25 6.52 2.71
C PHE A 235 9.59 7.36 3.94
N GLN A 236 9.20 6.87 5.12
CA GLN A 236 9.53 7.48 6.40
C GLN A 236 9.75 6.38 7.45
N GLY A 237 10.84 6.47 8.19
CA GLY A 237 11.14 5.50 9.24
C GLY A 237 12.58 5.57 9.74
N PHE A 238 12.87 4.82 10.79
CA PHE A 238 14.17 4.85 11.47
C PHE A 238 15.31 4.32 10.61
N TYR A 239 15.02 3.60 9.52
CA TYR A 239 16.04 3.24 8.54
C TYR A 239 16.74 4.47 7.95
N PHE A 240 16.01 5.57 7.72
CA PHE A 240 16.57 6.80 7.16
C PHE A 240 17.06 7.75 8.24
N ALA A 241 16.17 8.11 9.18
CA ALA A 241 16.55 8.89 10.36
C ALA A 241 15.47 8.81 11.45
N ARG A 242 15.90 9.03 12.69
CA ARG A 242 15.00 9.26 13.82
C ARG A 242 14.57 10.73 13.86
N PRO A 243 13.42 11.04 14.51
CA PRO A 243 13.05 12.42 14.80
C PRO A 243 14.15 13.14 15.59
N GLN A 244 14.53 14.34 15.15
CA GLN A 244 15.59 15.13 15.80
C GLN A 244 15.42 16.63 15.54
N GLY A 245 16.23 17.47 16.20
CA GLY A 245 16.16 18.92 16.03
C GLY A 245 16.66 19.37 14.66
N ILE A 246 16.39 20.62 14.30
CA ILE A 246 16.76 21.18 12.98
C ILE A 246 18.27 21.10 12.69
N GLU A 247 19.11 21.42 13.68
CA GLU A 247 20.57 21.41 13.52
C GLU A 247 21.07 20.00 13.17
N ASP A 248 20.58 18.99 13.90
CA ASP A 248 20.90 17.59 13.63
C ASP A 248 20.34 17.15 12.27
N MET A 249 19.11 17.57 11.92
CA MET A 249 18.49 17.26 10.63
C MET A 249 19.28 17.80 9.43
N GLU A 250 19.75 19.05 9.49
CA GLU A 250 20.56 19.64 8.42
C GLU A 250 21.94 18.96 8.28
N SER A 251 22.41 18.29 9.34
CA SER A 251 23.68 17.55 9.32
C SER A 251 23.56 16.16 8.66
N ILE A 252 22.34 15.67 8.37
CA ILE A 252 22.16 14.37 7.71
C ILE A 252 22.59 14.47 6.24
N GLU A 253 23.60 13.67 5.88
CA GLU A 253 23.94 13.41 4.48
C GLU A 253 23.12 12.24 3.94
N PHE A 254 22.05 12.52 3.21
CA PHE A 254 21.23 11.45 2.59
C PHE A 254 21.94 10.74 1.44
N GLY A 255 22.91 11.38 0.77
CA GLY A 255 23.61 10.83 -0.41
C GLY A 255 24.14 9.41 -0.22
N PRO A 256 24.99 9.15 0.80
CA PRO A 256 25.53 7.82 1.07
C PRO A 256 24.46 6.75 1.30
N VAL A 257 23.42 7.06 2.08
CA VAL A 257 22.30 6.12 2.35
C VAL A 257 21.50 5.87 1.07
N MET A 258 21.23 6.91 0.28
CA MET A 258 20.50 6.83 -0.99
C MET A 258 21.24 5.99 -2.03
N ASP A 259 22.57 6.12 -2.10
CA ASP A 259 23.37 5.33 -3.04
C ASP A 259 23.48 3.86 -2.61
N MET A 260 23.62 3.61 -1.31
CA MET A 260 23.60 2.25 -0.76
C MET A 260 22.26 1.57 -1.04
N ILE A 261 21.13 2.17 -0.68
CA ILE A 261 19.81 1.56 -0.91
C ILE A 261 19.49 1.44 -2.41
N SER A 262 19.95 2.38 -3.24
CA SER A 262 19.81 2.29 -4.70
C SER A 262 20.52 1.07 -5.28
N TYR A 263 21.72 0.75 -4.77
CA TYR A 263 22.45 -0.46 -5.17
C TYR A 263 21.69 -1.72 -4.73
N GLU A 264 21.27 -1.76 -3.48
CA GLU A 264 20.51 -2.89 -2.90
C GLU A 264 19.19 -3.14 -3.64
N ILE A 265 18.47 -2.08 -4.03
CA ILE A 265 17.26 -2.17 -4.84
C ILE A 265 17.56 -2.82 -6.19
N LYS A 266 18.64 -2.45 -6.86
CA LYS A 266 18.99 -3.03 -8.17
C LYS A 266 19.28 -4.51 -8.06
N GLU A 267 20.07 -4.92 -7.07
CA GLU A 267 20.37 -6.34 -6.81
C GLU A 267 19.09 -7.11 -6.46
N TYR A 268 18.28 -6.57 -5.55
CA TYR A 268 17.01 -7.16 -5.14
C TYR A 268 16.03 -7.36 -6.29
N MET A 269 15.84 -6.32 -7.12
CA MET A 269 14.93 -6.37 -8.27
C MET A 269 15.44 -7.33 -9.34
N SER A 270 16.75 -7.39 -9.59
CA SER A 270 17.35 -8.31 -10.55
C SER A 270 17.14 -9.76 -10.13
N ALA A 271 17.41 -10.09 -8.86
CA ALA A 271 17.17 -11.42 -8.31
C ALA A 271 15.68 -11.82 -8.38
N ASN A 272 14.77 -10.89 -8.03
CA ASN A 272 13.32 -11.13 -8.14
C ASN A 272 12.85 -11.37 -9.57
N ILE A 273 13.43 -10.64 -10.55
CA ILE A 273 13.14 -10.85 -11.98
C ILE A 273 13.64 -12.22 -12.43
N GLU A 274 14.84 -12.63 -12.03
CA GLU A 274 15.39 -13.96 -12.37
C GLU A 274 14.54 -15.09 -11.80
N ILE A 275 14.07 -14.98 -10.56
CA ILE A 275 13.17 -15.95 -9.94
C ILE A 275 11.85 -16.04 -10.73
N LYS A 276 11.22 -14.90 -11.04
CA LYS A 276 9.96 -14.86 -11.83
C LYS A 276 10.16 -15.44 -13.23
N LYS A 277 11.29 -15.13 -13.88
CA LYS A 277 11.63 -15.65 -15.22
C LYS A 277 11.85 -17.16 -15.20
N SER A 278 12.57 -17.68 -14.20
CA SER A 278 12.79 -19.12 -14.04
C SER A 278 11.48 -19.88 -13.80
N GLN A 279 10.60 -19.34 -12.94
CA GLN A 279 9.28 -19.92 -12.69
C GLN A 279 8.42 -19.92 -13.95
N HIS A 280 8.36 -18.81 -14.67
CA HIS A 280 7.60 -18.72 -15.92
C HIS A 280 8.13 -19.69 -16.98
N ALA A 281 9.46 -19.77 -17.16
CA ALA A 281 10.09 -20.73 -18.07
C ALA A 281 9.81 -22.19 -17.70
N LYS A 282 9.73 -22.49 -16.39
CA LYS A 282 9.32 -23.82 -15.91
C LYS A 282 7.89 -24.15 -16.33
N PHE A 283 6.95 -23.23 -16.12
CA PHE A 283 5.54 -23.42 -16.48
C PHE A 283 5.36 -23.56 -17.99
N GLU A 284 6.03 -22.71 -18.79
CA GLU A 284 6.05 -22.81 -20.25
C GLU A 284 6.58 -24.18 -20.74
N ASN A 285 7.66 -24.69 -20.15
CA ASN A 285 8.22 -26.00 -20.51
C ASN A 285 7.24 -27.14 -20.20
N ILE A 286 6.59 -27.11 -19.04
CA ILE A 286 5.54 -28.09 -18.68
C ILE A 286 4.41 -28.00 -19.70
N PHE A 287 3.93 -26.80 -19.99
CA PHE A 287 2.84 -26.56 -20.93
C PHE A 287 3.17 -27.11 -22.32
N ASP A 288 4.31 -26.73 -22.89
CA ASP A 288 4.70 -27.09 -24.26
C ASP A 288 4.88 -28.59 -24.44
N LYS A 289 5.37 -29.29 -23.41
CA LYS A 289 5.43 -30.76 -23.40
C LYS A 289 4.05 -31.38 -23.51
N ILE A 290 3.10 -30.92 -22.70
CA ILE A 290 1.73 -31.42 -22.70
C ILE A 290 1.07 -31.12 -24.05
N LEU A 291 1.21 -29.89 -24.55
CA LEU A 291 0.68 -29.46 -25.84
C LEU A 291 1.23 -30.31 -27.00
N ALA A 292 2.53 -30.63 -26.99
CA ALA A 292 3.16 -31.47 -28.01
C ALA A 292 2.64 -32.91 -28.02
N PHE A 293 2.12 -33.42 -26.88
CA PHE A 293 1.43 -34.70 -26.83
C PHE A 293 -0.01 -34.61 -27.33
N LEU A 294 -0.76 -33.58 -26.90
CA LEU A 294 -2.17 -33.42 -27.28
C LEU A 294 -2.34 -33.17 -28.78
N THR A 295 -1.43 -32.43 -29.41
CA THR A 295 -1.42 -32.18 -30.87
C THR A 295 -1.17 -33.44 -31.71
N LYS A 296 -0.70 -34.54 -31.10
CA LYS A 296 -0.37 -35.80 -31.79
C LYS A 296 -1.28 -36.97 -31.41
N CYS A 297 -2.26 -36.76 -30.52
CA CYS A 297 -3.23 -37.77 -30.15
C CYS A 297 -4.64 -37.35 -30.58
N ASN A 298 -5.60 -38.26 -30.45
CA ASN A 298 -7.00 -37.98 -30.72
C ASN A 298 -7.70 -37.51 -29.44
N GLU A 299 -8.83 -36.81 -29.56
CA GLU A 299 -9.63 -36.31 -28.42
C GLU A 299 -9.94 -37.41 -27.38
N CYS A 300 -10.16 -38.65 -27.81
CA CYS A 300 -10.45 -39.79 -26.91
C CYS A 300 -9.29 -40.13 -25.96
N CYS A 301 -8.08 -39.64 -26.22
CA CYS A 301 -6.90 -39.85 -25.38
C CYS A 301 -6.63 -38.68 -24.43
N PHE A 302 -7.34 -37.55 -24.55
CA PHE A 302 -7.02 -36.34 -23.79
C PHE A 302 -7.06 -36.59 -22.29
N GLU A 303 -8.17 -37.10 -21.75
CA GLU A 303 -8.35 -37.34 -20.32
C GLU A 303 -7.19 -38.12 -19.69
N LYS A 304 -6.82 -39.27 -20.28
CA LYS A 304 -5.68 -40.07 -19.82
C LYS A 304 -4.36 -39.31 -19.84
N ARG A 305 -4.12 -38.49 -20.87
CA ARG A 305 -2.90 -37.67 -20.99
C ARG A 305 -2.87 -36.54 -19.96
N LEU A 306 -4.02 -35.94 -19.68
CA LEU A 306 -4.17 -34.93 -18.64
C LEU A 306 -3.88 -35.53 -17.25
N GLU A 307 -4.43 -36.72 -16.93
CA GLU A 307 -4.11 -37.45 -15.70
C GLU A 307 -2.62 -37.76 -15.54
N GLU A 308 -1.98 -38.29 -16.59
CA GLU A 308 -0.54 -38.56 -16.59
C GLU A 308 0.26 -37.26 -16.34
N SER A 309 -0.16 -36.15 -16.94
CA SER A 309 0.50 -34.85 -16.82
C SER A 309 0.42 -34.28 -15.40
N VAL A 310 -0.74 -34.33 -14.76
CA VAL A 310 -0.91 -33.88 -13.36
C VAL A 310 -0.09 -34.74 -12.41
N ARG A 311 -0.08 -36.06 -12.59
CA ARG A 311 0.72 -36.98 -11.74
C ARG A 311 2.22 -36.76 -11.85
N MET A 312 2.72 -36.26 -12.97
CA MET A 312 4.15 -36.04 -13.22
C MET A 312 4.63 -34.64 -12.86
N ASN A 313 3.73 -33.70 -12.54
CA ASN A 313 4.08 -32.29 -12.35
C ASN A 313 3.40 -31.69 -11.11
N ASP A 314 4.17 -31.56 -10.03
CA ASP A 314 3.67 -31.01 -8.75
C ASP A 314 3.28 -29.52 -8.83
N ASP A 315 3.64 -28.81 -9.90
CA ASP A 315 3.25 -27.41 -10.08
C ASP A 315 1.84 -27.24 -10.66
N ILE A 316 1.25 -28.29 -11.24
CA ILE A 316 -0.10 -28.24 -11.81
C ILE A 316 -1.11 -28.45 -10.68
N GLU A 317 -2.06 -27.53 -10.55
CA GLU A 317 -3.24 -27.68 -9.70
C GLU A 317 -4.33 -28.44 -10.45
N CYS A 318 -4.79 -27.91 -11.58
CA CYS A 318 -5.75 -28.55 -12.46
C CYS A 318 -5.42 -28.32 -13.94
N ILE A 319 -5.96 -29.18 -14.80
CA ILE A 319 -5.80 -29.11 -16.24
C ILE A 319 -7.07 -29.56 -16.96
N TYR A 320 -7.41 -28.90 -18.06
CA TYR A 320 -8.60 -29.17 -18.86
C TYR A 320 -8.46 -28.64 -20.28
N VAL A 321 -9.31 -29.12 -21.19
CA VAL A 321 -9.36 -28.70 -22.59
C VAL A 321 -10.74 -28.14 -22.91
N LEU A 322 -10.77 -27.04 -23.65
CA LEU A 322 -11.99 -26.44 -24.19
C LEU A 322 -12.04 -26.63 -25.71
N ASP A 323 -13.24 -26.76 -26.25
CA ASP A 323 -13.46 -26.67 -27.69
C ASP A 323 -13.45 -25.23 -28.21
N LYS A 324 -13.73 -25.05 -29.50
CA LYS A 324 -13.76 -23.74 -30.17
C LYS A 324 -14.83 -22.78 -29.63
N ASP A 325 -15.88 -23.30 -29.00
CA ASP A 325 -17.00 -22.54 -28.48
C ASP A 325 -16.88 -22.31 -26.96
N GLY A 326 -15.83 -22.85 -26.33
CA GLY A 326 -15.52 -22.68 -24.91
C GLY A 326 -16.14 -23.76 -24.02
N ILE A 327 -16.64 -24.85 -24.61
CA ILE A 327 -17.22 -25.97 -23.89
C ILE A 327 -16.13 -26.96 -23.50
N GLN A 328 -16.14 -27.41 -22.24
CA GLN A 328 -15.13 -28.32 -21.72
C GLN A 328 -15.24 -29.72 -22.33
N ILE A 329 -14.11 -30.25 -22.81
CA ILE A 329 -13.94 -31.62 -23.28
C ILE A 329 -13.33 -32.45 -22.16
N GLY A 330 -14.10 -33.42 -21.66
CA GLY A 330 -13.70 -34.25 -20.52
C GLY A 330 -13.82 -33.52 -19.18
N ASP A 331 -13.56 -34.25 -18.10
CA ASP A 331 -13.56 -33.68 -16.75
C ASP A 331 -12.27 -32.90 -16.48
N THR A 332 -12.35 -31.90 -15.58
CA THR A 332 -11.17 -31.22 -15.08
C THR A 332 -10.35 -32.20 -14.25
N VAL A 333 -9.08 -32.37 -14.60
CA VAL A 333 -8.16 -33.24 -13.88
C VAL A 333 -7.38 -32.41 -12.88
N CYS A 334 -7.50 -32.73 -11.59
CA CYS A 334 -6.85 -31.99 -10.51
C CYS A 334 -5.89 -32.87 -9.71
N ARG A 335 -4.94 -32.22 -9.04
CA ARG A 335 -3.91 -32.87 -8.21
C ARG A 335 -4.52 -33.43 -6.91
N LEU A 336 -4.53 -34.76 -6.76
CA LEU A 336 -5.30 -35.46 -5.72
C LEU A 336 -4.83 -35.24 -4.27
N ASP A 337 -3.58 -34.82 -4.06
CA ASP A 337 -2.99 -34.57 -2.74
C ASP A 337 -3.25 -33.15 -2.20
N LEU A 338 -3.87 -32.28 -3.01
CA LEU A 338 -4.30 -30.96 -2.54
C LEU A 338 -5.51 -31.13 -1.62
N GLN A 339 -5.42 -30.60 -0.40
CA GLN A 339 -6.57 -30.53 0.51
C GLN A 339 -7.60 -29.57 -0.09
N PHE A 340 -8.58 -30.12 -0.78
CA PHE A 340 -9.69 -29.34 -1.31
C PHE A 340 -10.63 -28.94 -0.18
N ALA A 341 -11.14 -27.72 -0.24
CA ALA A 341 -12.35 -27.38 0.48
C ALA A 341 -13.51 -28.13 -0.22
N ASP A 342 -13.75 -29.39 0.14
CA ASP A 342 -14.86 -30.19 -0.39
C ASP A 342 -16.18 -29.59 0.11
N ASN A 343 -16.67 -28.60 -0.63
CA ASN A 343 -17.89 -27.86 -0.35
C ASN A 343 -18.56 -27.46 -1.67
N ASN A 344 -19.82 -27.01 -1.59
CA ASN A 344 -20.60 -26.68 -2.78
C ASN A 344 -20.02 -25.51 -3.62
N LEU A 345 -19.03 -24.78 -3.13
CA LEU A 345 -18.43 -23.64 -3.83
C LEU A 345 -17.25 -24.06 -4.71
N PHE A 346 -16.45 -25.04 -4.28
CA PHE A 346 -15.24 -25.47 -4.98
C PHE A 346 -15.38 -26.91 -5.46
N HIS A 347 -15.50 -27.09 -6.78
CA HIS A 347 -15.58 -28.40 -7.39
C HIS A 347 -15.03 -28.37 -8.83
N PRO A 348 -14.24 -29.39 -9.23
CA PRO A 348 -13.75 -29.49 -10.60
C PRO A 348 -14.91 -29.54 -11.60
N SER A 349 -14.79 -28.79 -12.69
CA SER A 349 -15.81 -28.73 -13.74
C SER A 349 -15.89 -30.07 -14.49
N LYS A 350 -17.11 -30.43 -14.90
CA LYS A 350 -17.38 -31.66 -15.65
C LYS A 350 -17.40 -31.42 -17.15
N ALA A 351 -17.24 -32.48 -17.93
CA ALA A 351 -17.42 -32.42 -19.38
C ALA A 351 -18.75 -31.73 -19.76
N GLY A 352 -18.69 -30.83 -20.74
CA GLY A 352 -19.85 -30.03 -21.17
C GLY A 352 -20.08 -28.73 -20.40
N THR A 353 -19.25 -28.41 -19.40
CA THR A 353 -19.32 -27.11 -18.71
C THR A 353 -18.95 -25.97 -19.67
N ASP A 354 -19.71 -24.88 -19.65
CA ASP A 354 -19.47 -23.69 -20.46
C ASP A 354 -18.47 -22.74 -19.77
N HIS A 355 -17.35 -22.48 -20.44
CA HIS A 355 -16.31 -21.55 -20.01
C HIS A 355 -16.13 -20.36 -20.96
N SER A 356 -17.05 -20.14 -21.90
CA SER A 356 -16.97 -19.08 -22.91
C SER A 356 -16.86 -17.66 -22.32
N LEU A 357 -17.34 -17.46 -21.09
CA LEU A 357 -17.28 -16.19 -20.35
C LEU A 357 -16.00 -15.99 -19.54
N LYS A 358 -15.11 -17.00 -19.46
CA LYS A 358 -13.83 -16.82 -18.76
C LYS A 358 -12.95 -15.86 -19.55
N GLU A 359 -12.29 -14.96 -18.82
CA GLU A 359 -11.48 -13.88 -19.39
C GLU A 359 -10.48 -14.42 -20.43
N TYR A 360 -9.61 -15.35 -20.04
CA TYR A 360 -8.59 -15.87 -20.95
C TYR A 360 -9.18 -16.50 -22.23
N PHE A 361 -10.38 -17.10 -22.17
CA PHE A 361 -11.01 -17.68 -23.35
C PHE A 361 -11.52 -16.59 -24.29
N TYR A 362 -12.14 -15.54 -23.75
CA TYR A 362 -12.55 -14.37 -24.53
C TYR A 362 -11.36 -13.71 -25.23
N TYR A 363 -10.24 -13.50 -24.52
CA TYR A 363 -9.03 -12.91 -25.09
C TYR A 363 -8.41 -13.81 -26.18
N ILE A 364 -8.32 -15.12 -25.95
CA ILE A 364 -7.77 -16.07 -26.91
C ILE A 364 -8.66 -16.17 -28.15
N SER A 365 -9.97 -16.33 -27.99
CA SER A 365 -10.94 -16.51 -29.09
C SER A 365 -11.14 -15.23 -29.90
N SER A 366 -11.41 -14.09 -29.23
CA SER A 366 -11.85 -12.85 -29.87
C SER A 366 -10.71 -11.95 -30.35
N LEU A 367 -9.56 -11.95 -29.65
CA LEU A 367 -8.39 -11.14 -30.03
C LEU A 367 -7.34 -11.94 -30.81
N ASN A 368 -7.65 -13.20 -31.14
CA ASN A 368 -6.78 -14.12 -31.84
C ASN A 368 -5.38 -14.28 -31.22
N LEU A 369 -5.29 -14.17 -29.90
CA LEU A 369 -4.05 -14.43 -29.16
C LEU A 369 -3.72 -15.93 -29.21
N THR A 370 -2.43 -16.25 -29.31
CA THR A 370 -1.93 -17.62 -29.29
C THR A 370 -1.87 -18.20 -27.88
N SER A 371 -1.65 -17.32 -26.89
CA SER A 371 -1.55 -17.66 -25.48
C SER A 371 -2.11 -16.55 -24.60
N TYR A 372 -2.54 -16.91 -23.39
CA TYR A 372 -2.90 -15.99 -22.34
C TYR A 372 -2.43 -16.52 -20.99
N TYR A 373 -2.02 -15.61 -20.11
CA TYR A 373 -1.57 -15.94 -18.75
C TYR A 373 -2.26 -15.00 -17.77
N THR A 374 -3.00 -15.56 -16.81
CA THR A 374 -3.82 -14.77 -15.89
C THR A 374 -3.02 -14.16 -14.74
N ASP A 375 -3.59 -13.13 -14.12
CA ASP A 375 -3.27 -12.77 -12.75
C ASP A 375 -3.67 -13.88 -11.76
N PRO A 376 -3.16 -13.89 -10.52
CA PRO A 376 -3.56 -14.88 -9.51
C PRO A 376 -5.05 -14.78 -9.21
N TYR A 377 -5.71 -15.93 -9.08
CA TYR A 377 -7.09 -16.01 -8.63
C TYR A 377 -7.33 -17.31 -7.87
N ILE A 378 -8.44 -17.37 -7.13
CA ILE A 378 -8.84 -18.59 -6.43
C ILE A 378 -9.49 -19.54 -7.44
N SER A 379 -8.91 -20.72 -7.60
CA SER A 379 -9.46 -21.78 -8.44
C SER A 379 -10.83 -22.22 -7.93
N LEU A 380 -11.83 -22.20 -8.81
CA LEU A 380 -13.16 -22.76 -8.51
C LEU A 380 -13.14 -24.29 -8.45
N ALA A 381 -12.08 -24.95 -8.91
CA ALA A 381 -11.96 -26.39 -8.81
C ALA A 381 -11.54 -26.84 -7.40
N THR A 382 -10.69 -26.06 -6.73
CA THR A 382 -9.96 -26.52 -5.53
C THR A 382 -9.94 -25.55 -4.36
N GLY A 383 -10.25 -24.26 -4.60
CA GLY A 383 -10.13 -23.20 -3.60
C GLY A 383 -8.70 -22.67 -3.40
N ILE A 384 -7.74 -23.12 -4.20
CA ILE A 384 -6.33 -22.73 -4.08
C ILE A 384 -6.01 -21.55 -5.00
N LEU A 385 -5.09 -20.68 -4.56
CA LEU A 385 -4.57 -19.59 -5.38
C LEU A 385 -3.74 -20.15 -6.55
N CYS A 386 -4.20 -19.93 -7.77
CA CYS A 386 -3.56 -20.41 -8.99
C CYS A 386 -3.41 -19.30 -10.03
N ARG A 387 -2.71 -19.62 -11.11
CA ARG A 387 -2.66 -18.83 -12.35
C ARG A 387 -2.92 -19.76 -13.53
N THR A 388 -3.76 -19.35 -14.45
CA THR A 388 -4.05 -20.13 -15.66
C THR A 388 -3.14 -19.69 -16.79
N MET A 389 -2.47 -20.65 -17.40
CA MET A 389 -1.92 -20.52 -18.74
C MET A 389 -2.88 -21.19 -19.71
N ALA A 390 -3.26 -20.49 -20.77
CA ALA A 390 -4.11 -21.03 -21.82
C ALA A 390 -3.48 -20.82 -23.20
N LYS A 391 -3.50 -21.86 -24.06
CA LYS A 391 -3.03 -21.76 -25.46
C LYS A 391 -3.94 -22.52 -26.42
N LYS A 392 -4.10 -21.98 -27.63
CA LYS A 392 -4.77 -22.66 -28.74
C LYS A 392 -3.92 -23.80 -29.28
N PHE A 393 -4.56 -24.89 -29.67
CA PHE A 393 -3.95 -25.92 -30.48
C PHE A 393 -4.96 -26.57 -31.41
N GLU A 394 -4.46 -27.27 -32.42
CA GLU A 394 -5.28 -28.03 -33.36
C GLU A 394 -5.01 -29.53 -33.18
N CYS A 395 -6.07 -30.32 -33.15
CA CYS A 395 -6.04 -31.78 -33.08
C CYS A 395 -7.15 -32.31 -34.00
N ASP A 396 -6.81 -33.24 -34.89
CA ASP A 396 -7.75 -33.84 -35.86
C ASP A 396 -8.58 -32.81 -36.67
N GLY A 397 -7.98 -31.66 -37.02
CA GLY A 397 -8.66 -30.61 -37.78
C GLY A 397 -9.64 -29.76 -36.97
N LYS A 398 -9.68 -29.92 -35.65
CA LYS A 398 -10.50 -29.14 -34.73
C LYS A 398 -9.62 -28.23 -33.88
N LEU A 399 -10.12 -27.03 -33.62
CA LEU A 399 -9.48 -26.07 -32.73
C LEU A 399 -9.89 -26.34 -31.28
N HIS A 400 -8.88 -26.33 -30.41
CA HIS A 400 -9.03 -26.51 -28.96
C HIS A 400 -8.23 -25.46 -28.21
N VAL A 401 -8.54 -25.29 -26.93
CA VAL A 401 -7.76 -24.49 -25.99
C VAL A 401 -7.34 -25.38 -24.82
N LEU A 402 -6.04 -25.54 -24.60
CA LEU A 402 -5.51 -26.18 -23.41
C LEU A 402 -5.41 -25.15 -22.30
N CYS A 403 -5.97 -25.46 -21.13
CA CYS A 403 -5.92 -24.63 -19.93
C CYS A 403 -5.20 -25.39 -18.83
N ILE A 404 -4.11 -24.83 -18.30
CA ILE A 404 -3.38 -25.37 -17.16
C ILE A 404 -3.37 -24.35 -16.03
N ASP A 405 -3.90 -24.75 -14.90
CA ASP A 405 -3.87 -23.97 -13.67
C ASP A 405 -2.62 -24.37 -12.88
N PHE A 406 -1.68 -23.44 -12.74
CA PHE A 406 -0.46 -23.65 -11.97
C PHE A 406 -0.62 -23.10 -10.55
N ILE A 407 -0.11 -23.82 -9.55
CA ILE A 407 -0.10 -23.37 -8.16
C ILE A 407 0.76 -22.11 -8.02
N ASP A 408 0.19 -21.03 -7.50
CA ASP A 408 0.97 -19.84 -7.16
C ASP A 408 1.65 -20.05 -5.79
N LYS A 409 2.82 -20.69 -5.81
CA LYS A 409 3.56 -21.17 -4.62
C LYS A 409 3.91 -20.09 -3.57
N LYS A 410 3.67 -18.80 -3.82
CA LYS A 410 3.79 -17.77 -2.79
C LYS A 410 2.75 -17.91 -1.67
N SER A 411 1.69 -18.70 -1.87
CA SER A 411 0.62 -18.94 -0.90
C SER A 411 0.79 -20.19 -0.03
N CYS A 412 1.79 -21.07 -0.29
CA CYS A 412 1.97 -22.30 0.48
C CYS A 412 2.49 -22.10 1.92
N GLN A 413 2.63 -20.86 2.39
CA GLN A 413 2.90 -20.51 3.79
C GLN A 413 1.64 -20.07 4.55
N ILE A 414 0.44 -20.20 3.95
CA ILE A 414 -0.82 -19.65 4.49
C ILE A 414 -1.64 -20.71 5.25
N PHE A 415 -1.17 -21.96 5.37
CA PHE A 415 -1.81 -22.98 6.19
C PHE A 415 -0.82 -23.67 7.13
#